data_AF-A0A521DL64-F1
#
_entry.id   AF-A0A521DL64-F1
#
_cell.length_a   1.000
_cell.length_b   1.000
_cell.length_c   1.000
_cell.angle_alpha   90.00
_cell.angle_beta   90.00
_cell.angle_gamma   90.00
#
_symmetry.space_group_name_H-M   'P 1'
#
loop_
_entity.id
_entity.type
_entity.pdbx_description
1 polymer ?
#
loop_
_entity_poly.entity_id
_entity_poly.type
_entity_poly.pdbx_seq_one_letter_code
_entity_poly.pdbx_strand_id
1 'polypeptide(L)' 'MTLAAESGAELELEVDGPDEKEAMEAIVELIDAKFGMEDE' A
#
# COMPACT_ATOMS: atom_id res chain seq x y z
N MET A 1 1.69 4.32 15.44
CA MET A 1 0.34 3.79 15.73
C MET A 1 -0.01 2.83 14.61
N THR A 2 -0.66 1.70 14.90
CA THR A 2 -1.03 0.70 13.88
C THR A 2 -2.44 0.97 13.39
N LEU A 3 -2.61 1.07 12.07
CA LEU A 3 -3.88 1.34 11.40
C LEU A 3 -4.94 0.24 11.64
N ALA A 4 -4.48 -0.99 11.96
CA ALA A 4 -5.33 -2.17 12.19
C ALA A 4 -6.34 -2.44 11.05
N ALA A 5 -5.96 -2.13 9.81
CA ALA A 5 -6.76 -2.39 8.63
C ALA A 5 -6.85 -3.90 8.38
N GLU A 6 -8.07 -4.42 8.36
CA GLU A 6 -8.35 -5.82 8.01
C GLU A 6 -8.38 -6.03 6.49
N SER A 7 -8.34 -7.29 6.05
CA SER A 7 -8.54 -7.62 4.63
C SER A 7 -9.91 -7.13 4.18
N GLY A 8 -9.94 -6.32 3.11
CA GLY A 8 -11.16 -5.71 2.59
C GLY A 8 -11.46 -4.31 3.13
N ALA A 9 -10.62 -3.75 4.02
CA ALA A 9 -10.71 -2.35 4.40
C ALA A 9 -10.32 -1.44 3.22
N GLU A 10 -11.03 -0.33 3.08
CA GLU A 10 -10.70 0.73 2.12
C GLU A 10 -9.76 1.74 2.79
N LEU A 11 -8.67 2.10 2.11
CA LEU A 11 -7.63 2.99 2.62
C LEU A 11 -7.43 4.17 1.68
N GLU A 12 -7.16 5.35 2.26
CA GLU A 12 -6.70 6.54 1.54
C GLU A 12 -5.22 6.75 1.85
N LEU A 13 -4.41 6.98 0.82
CA LEU A 13 -2.97 7.15 0.91
C LEU A 13 -2.60 8.58 0.48
N GLU A 14 -1.85 9.28 1.33
CA GLU A 14 -1.27 10.58 1.03
C GLU A 14 0.25 10.48 1.15
N VAL A 15 0.96 11.00 0.16
CA VAL A 15 2.42 11.02 0.10
C VAL A 15 2.86 12.44 -0.23
N ASP A 16 3.81 12.97 0.53
CA ASP A 16 4.39 14.30 0.35
C ASP A 16 5.91 14.17 0.37
N GLY A 17 6.57 14.53 -0.73
CA GLY A 17 8.01 14.43 -0.87
C GLY A 17 8.52 14.65 -2.29
N PRO A 18 9.84 14.81 -2.46
CA PRO A 18 10.45 15.01 -3.78
C PRO A 18 10.26 13.82 -4.74
N ASP A 19 9.94 12.65 -4.19
CA ASP A 19 9.74 11.36 -4.85
C ASP A 19 8.30 10.84 -4.69
N GLU A 20 7.33 11.71 -4.37
CA GLU A 20 5.94 11.34 -4.05
C GLU A 20 5.29 10.37 -5.07
N LYS A 21 5.61 10.54 -6.36
CA LYS A 21 5.06 9.72 -7.44
C LYS A 21 5.64 8.32 -7.44
N GLU A 22 6.97 8.22 -7.37
CA GLU A 22 7.69 6.95 -7.34
C GLU A 22 7.31 6.16 -6.09
N ALA A 23 7.17 6.84 -4.95
CA ALA A 23 6.71 6.24 -3.70
C ALA A 23 5.27 5.73 -3.81
N MET A 24 4.34 6.53 -4.36
CA MET A 24 2.95 6.10 -4.57
C MET A 24 2.88 4.86 -5.49
N GLU A 25 3.60 4.88 -6.61
CA GLU A 25 3.64 3.77 -7.56
C GLU A 25 4.17 2.47 -6.92
N ALA A 26 5.27 2.55 -6.16
CA ALA A 26 5.84 1.41 -5.47
C ALA A 26 4.92 0.83 -4.38
N ILE A 27 4.21 1.70 -3.65
CA ILE A 27 3.25 1.27 -2.62
C ILE A 27 2.07 0.55 -3.27
N VAL A 28 1.52 1.07 -4.37
CA VAL A 28 0.42 0.43 -5.11
C VAL A 28 0.86 -0.94 -5.65
N GLU A 29 2.04 -1.03 -6.26
CA GLU A 29 2.57 -2.30 -6.79
C GLU A 29 2.71 -3.36 -5.69
N LEU A 30 3.19 -2.98 -4.51
CA LEU A 30 3.33 -3.89 -3.37
C LEU A 30 1.97 -4.42 -2.87
N ILE A 31 0.97 -3.54 -2.80
CA ILE A 31 -0.39 -3.91 -2.36
C ILE A 31 -1.04 -4.84 -3.39
N ASP A 32 -0.93 -4.53 -4.69
CA ASP A 32 -1.45 -5.36 -5.78
C ASP A 32 -0.76 -6.73 -5.84
N ALA A 33 0.53 -6.79 -5.50
CA ALA A 33 1.27 -8.03 -5.33
C ALA A 33 0.88 -8.80 -4.05
N LYS A 34 -0.16 -8.37 -3.31
CA LYS A 34 -0.59 -8.92 -2.02
C LYS A 34 0.58 -9.11 -1.05
N PHE A 35 1.54 -8.18 -1.03
CA PHE A 35 2.75 -8.28 -0.23
C PHE A 35 3.60 -9.55 -0.49
N GLY A 36 3.49 -10.13 -1.68
CA GLY A 36 4.19 -11.37 -2.05
C GLY A 36 3.64 -12.63 -1.40
N MET A 37 2.40 -12.59 -0.89
CA MET A 37 1.72 -13.77 -0.37
C MET A 37 1.18 -14.62 -1.51
N GLU A 38 1.50 -15.91 -1.52
CA GLU A 38 0.89 -16.90 -2.42
C GLU A 38 -0.50 -17.25 -1.86
N ASP A 39 -1.53 -17.31 -2.71
CA ASP A 39 -2.88 -17.73 -2.29
C ASP A 39 -2.81 -19.18 -1.75
N GLU A 40 -3.06 -19.36 -0.44
CA GLU A 40 -3.23 -20.68 0.22
C GLU A 40 -4.56 -21.36 -0.15
#